data_AF-A0A520WHB3-F1
#
_entry.id   AF-A0A520WHB3-F1
#
_cell.length_a   1.000
_cell.length_b   1.000
_cell.length_c   1.000
_cell.angle_alpha   90.00
_cell.angle_beta   90.00
_cell.angle_gamma   90.00
#
_symmetry.space_group_name_H-M   'P 1'
#
loop_
_entity.id
_entity.type
_entity.pdbx_description
1 polymer ?
#
loop_
_entity_poly.entity_id
_entity_poly.type
_entity_poly.pdbx_seq_one_letter_code
_entity_poly.pdbx_strand_id
1 'polypeptide(L)'
;MKHIMITKTCSFMKDNFCISKIPSFFLSAFCLLIILNSCAPTKPSLKKLSITEPEKVVSKQDSLLALSKERRPEFVSILSTAHINIARKSEASGNRANAIKEYKKVLAIDPKNNTARYELLVLEGLLLYKKGSKTALWDAIELFSKASMVNQEDGVASYWIAKSYEKKDNKDHDLIIEAYEDSLNKILPEQLRLDAQASKKAAFKNKKTFDSFWK
;
A
#
# COMPACT_ATOMS: atom_id res chain seq x y z
N MET A 1 -76.92 -8.60 26.20
CA MET A 1 -77.62 -9.85 25.84
C MET A 1 -76.58 -10.98 25.83
N LYS A 2 -76.57 -11.81 26.89
CA LYS A 2 -76.85 -13.26 26.85
C LYS A 2 -75.99 -14.01 25.82
N HIS A 3 -74.86 -14.59 26.24
CA HIS A 3 -74.69 -16.00 26.68
C HIS A 3 -74.96 -17.02 25.56
N ILE A 4 -73.97 -17.85 25.22
CA ILE A 4 -73.91 -19.28 25.59
C ILE A 4 -72.60 -19.89 25.08
N MET A 5 -71.90 -20.53 26.02
CA MET A 5 -70.74 -21.41 25.83
C MET A 5 -71.21 -22.79 25.39
N ILE A 6 -70.48 -23.47 24.50
CA ILE A 6 -70.43 -24.94 24.51
C ILE A 6 -68.98 -25.40 24.35
N THR A 7 -68.48 -25.91 25.46
CA THR A 7 -67.34 -26.80 25.65
C THR A 7 -67.50 -28.13 24.91
N LYS A 8 -66.44 -28.59 24.24
CA LYS A 8 -66.14 -30.02 24.14
C LYS A 8 -64.70 -30.27 24.58
N THR A 9 -64.61 -30.74 25.81
CA THR A 9 -63.51 -31.52 26.38
C THR A 9 -63.30 -32.79 25.56
N CYS A 10 -62.04 -33.11 25.23
CA CYS A 10 -61.61 -34.49 25.02
C CYS A 10 -60.47 -34.77 25.98
N SER A 11 -60.66 -35.83 26.75
CA SER A 11 -59.86 -36.24 27.90
C SER A 11 -58.57 -36.96 27.50
N PHE A 12 -57.58 -36.85 28.39
CA PHE A 12 -56.67 -37.92 28.81
C PHE A 12 -56.07 -38.85 27.73
N MET A 13 -54.81 -38.60 27.37
CA MET A 13 -53.81 -39.67 27.36
C MET A 13 -52.61 -39.21 28.17
N LYS A 14 -52.31 -40.01 29.19
CA LYS A 14 -51.31 -39.80 30.23
C LYS A 14 -50.11 -40.67 29.86
N ASP A 15 -49.22 -40.14 29.05
CA ASP A 15 -47.95 -40.80 28.76
C ASP A 15 -46.85 -40.12 29.57
N ASN A 16 -46.57 -40.74 30.71
CA ASN A 16 -45.42 -40.45 31.55
C ASN A 16 -44.14 -40.67 30.72
N PHE A 17 -43.58 -39.61 30.15
CA PHE A 17 -42.23 -39.69 29.58
C PHE A 17 -41.22 -39.63 30.73
N CYS A 18 -40.81 -40.82 31.18
CA CYS A 18 -39.77 -41.01 32.18
C CYS A 18 -38.45 -40.38 31.71
N ILE A 19 -38.12 -39.22 32.27
CA ILE A 19 -36.76 -38.68 32.29
C ILE A 19 -35.97 -39.51 33.32
N SER A 20 -35.51 -40.70 32.94
CA SER A 20 -34.58 -41.44 33.79
C SER A 20 -33.48 -42.12 32.96
N LYS A 21 -32.26 -41.66 33.24
CA LYS A 21 -30.96 -42.19 32.79
C LYS A 21 -30.64 -42.07 31.30
N ILE A 22 -30.48 -40.83 30.84
CA ILE A 22 -29.43 -40.56 29.85
C ILE A 22 -28.09 -40.63 30.63
N PRO A 23 -27.10 -41.43 30.22
CA PRO A 23 -25.81 -41.44 30.90
C PRO A 23 -25.23 -40.02 30.84
N SER A 24 -24.85 -39.46 31.99
CA SER A 24 -24.20 -38.14 32.11
C SER A 24 -22.99 -37.97 31.18
N PHE A 25 -22.43 -39.09 30.70
CA PHE A 25 -21.36 -39.15 29.72
C PHE A 25 -21.75 -38.68 28.30
N PHE A 26 -22.98 -38.97 27.83
CA PHE A 26 -23.42 -38.60 26.48
C PHE A 26 -23.80 -37.11 26.37
N LEU A 27 -24.34 -36.52 27.44
CA LEU A 27 -24.62 -35.08 27.49
C LEU A 27 -23.33 -34.25 27.57
N SER A 28 -22.32 -34.76 28.29
CA SER A 28 -20.98 -34.18 28.39
C SER A 28 -20.22 -34.25 27.05
N ALA A 29 -20.27 -35.39 26.35
CA ALA A 29 -19.64 -35.56 25.04
C ALA A 29 -20.24 -34.64 23.96
N PHE A 30 -21.55 -34.39 24.01
CA PHE A 30 -22.20 -33.46 23.08
C PHE A 30 -21.83 -31.99 23.35
N CYS A 31 -21.68 -31.61 24.63
CA CYS A 31 -21.14 -30.29 25.00
C CYS A 31 -19.66 -30.11 24.58
N LEU A 32 -18.81 -31.14 24.73
CA LEU A 32 -17.42 -31.12 24.27
C LEU A 32 -17.31 -30.97 22.74
N LEU A 33 -18.21 -31.58 21.96
CA LEU A 33 -18.28 -31.43 20.51
C LEU A 33 -18.71 -30.01 20.05
N ILE A 34 -19.58 -29.34 20.81
CA ILE A 34 -19.99 -27.95 20.53
C ILE A 34 -18.85 -26.95 20.83
N ILE A 35 -18.06 -27.22 21.88
CA ILE A 35 -16.91 -26.35 22.25
C ILE A 35 -15.76 -26.50 21.23
N LEU A 36 -15.52 -27.72 20.71
CA LEU A 36 -14.50 -27.95 19.67
C LEU A 36 -14.87 -27.37 18.30
N ASN A 37 -16.17 -27.23 18.00
CA ASN A 37 -16.67 -26.63 16.76
C ASN A 37 -16.87 -25.10 16.83
N SER A 38 -16.60 -24.48 17.99
CA SER A 38 -16.81 -23.03 18.17
C SER A 38 -15.62 -22.15 17.75
N CYS A 39 -14.60 -22.72 17.09
CA CYS A 39 -13.55 -21.95 16.43
C CYS A 39 -14.08 -21.34 15.10
N ALA A 40 -15.06 -20.46 15.18
CA ALA A 40 -15.36 -19.55 14.07
C ALA A 40 -14.15 -18.61 13.90
N PRO A 41 -13.53 -18.53 12.72
CA PRO A 41 -12.41 -17.61 12.51
C PRO A 41 -12.86 -16.19 12.83
N THR A 42 -12.15 -15.52 13.74
CA THR A 42 -12.42 -14.12 14.08
C THR A 42 -12.30 -13.28 12.82
N LYS A 43 -13.33 -12.46 12.54
CA LYS A 43 -13.33 -11.59 11.34
C LYS A 43 -12.06 -10.72 11.37
N PRO A 44 -11.31 -10.62 10.26
CA PRO A 44 -10.08 -9.84 10.23
C PRO A 44 -10.39 -8.37 10.53
N SER A 45 -9.52 -7.73 11.31
CA SER A 45 -9.65 -6.29 11.60
C SER A 45 -9.53 -5.46 10.33
N LEU A 46 -10.14 -4.29 10.30
CA LEU A 46 -10.09 -3.39 9.13
C LEU A 46 -8.64 -3.02 8.77
N LYS A 47 -7.78 -2.86 9.78
CA LYS A 47 -6.33 -2.67 9.61
C LYS A 47 -5.68 -3.85 8.88
N LYS A 48 -5.99 -5.10 9.27
CA LYS A 48 -5.47 -6.29 8.57
C LYS A 48 -5.98 -6.35 7.13
N LEU A 49 -7.26 -6.06 6.91
CA LEU A 49 -7.87 -6.01 5.57
C LEU A 49 -7.22 -4.96 4.67
N SER A 50 -6.77 -3.82 5.20
CA SER A 50 -6.09 -2.79 4.39
C SER A 50 -4.76 -3.27 3.78
N ILE A 51 -4.24 -4.39 4.25
CA ILE A 51 -3.02 -5.02 3.74
C ILE A 51 -3.37 -6.24 2.88
N THR A 52 -4.24 -7.12 3.38
CA THR A 52 -4.52 -8.40 2.72
C THR A 52 -5.53 -8.29 1.58
N GLU A 53 -6.51 -7.40 1.70
CA GLU A 53 -7.63 -7.24 0.75
C GLU A 53 -8.00 -5.75 0.62
N PRO A 54 -7.06 -4.88 0.20
CA PRO A 54 -7.23 -3.43 0.22
C PRO A 54 -8.43 -2.97 -0.63
N GLU A 55 -8.78 -3.69 -1.71
CA GLU A 55 -9.93 -3.41 -2.56
C GLU A 55 -11.25 -3.47 -1.77
N LYS A 56 -11.38 -4.40 -0.81
CA LYS A 56 -12.55 -4.51 0.07
C LYS A 56 -12.67 -3.30 1.00
N VAL A 57 -11.53 -2.76 1.46
CA VAL A 57 -11.52 -1.60 2.35
C VAL A 57 -11.95 -0.33 1.61
N VAL A 58 -11.35 -0.06 0.45
CA VAL A 58 -11.66 1.15 -0.33
C VAL A 58 -13.09 1.13 -0.88
N SER A 59 -13.68 -0.05 -1.13
CA SER A 59 -15.11 -0.16 -1.52
C SER A 59 -16.09 0.35 -0.44
N LYS A 60 -15.63 0.49 0.81
CA LYS A 60 -16.41 1.00 1.94
C LYS A 60 -15.98 2.41 2.36
N GLN A 61 -15.11 3.07 1.60
CA GLN A 61 -14.50 4.35 1.95
C GLN A 61 -15.53 5.40 2.36
N ASP A 62 -16.59 5.61 1.57
CA ASP A 62 -17.58 6.65 1.86
C ASP A 62 -18.28 6.39 3.20
N SER A 63 -18.64 5.13 3.46
CA SER A 63 -19.21 4.73 4.75
C SER A 63 -18.22 4.95 5.89
N LEU A 64 -16.95 4.59 5.71
CA LEU A 64 -15.90 4.77 6.72
C LEU A 64 -15.64 6.24 7.04
N LEU A 65 -15.64 7.10 6.02
CA LEU A 65 -15.46 8.55 6.18
C LEU A 65 -16.69 9.24 6.79
N ALA A 66 -17.89 8.65 6.66
CA ALA A 66 -19.12 9.15 7.25
C ALA A 66 -19.27 8.80 8.76
N LEU A 67 -18.65 7.72 9.24
CA LEU A 67 -18.91 7.15 10.57
C LEU A 67 -18.47 8.01 11.78
N SER A 68 -17.64 9.04 11.60
CA SER A 68 -17.55 10.20 12.51
C SER A 68 -16.55 11.22 11.99
N LYS A 69 -16.86 12.51 12.14
CA LYS A 69 -15.92 13.61 11.81
C LYS A 69 -14.67 13.60 12.71
N GLU A 70 -14.75 12.96 13.88
CA GLU A 70 -13.74 12.97 14.94
C GLU A 70 -12.80 11.75 14.98
N ARG A 71 -13.22 10.54 14.54
CA ARG A 71 -12.33 9.35 14.46
C ARG A 71 -11.56 9.23 13.15
N ARG A 72 -11.36 10.34 12.45
CA ARG A 72 -10.67 10.40 11.15
C ARG A 72 -9.26 9.82 11.15
N PRO A 73 -8.39 10.02 12.17
CA PRO A 73 -6.99 9.62 12.03
C PRO A 73 -6.79 8.13 11.76
N GLU A 74 -7.54 7.25 12.43
CA GLU A 74 -7.42 5.80 12.23
C GLU A 74 -7.95 5.37 10.85
N PHE A 75 -9.15 5.82 10.47
CA PHE A 75 -9.71 5.46 9.17
C PHE A 75 -8.91 6.06 8.00
N VAL A 76 -8.40 7.28 8.15
CA VAL A 76 -7.47 7.88 7.18
C VAL A 76 -6.22 7.02 7.05
N SER A 77 -5.59 6.61 8.15
CA SER A 77 -4.41 5.73 8.10
C SER A 77 -4.70 4.39 7.41
N ILE A 78 -5.84 3.77 7.71
CA ILE A 78 -6.29 2.50 7.11
C ILE A 78 -6.56 2.67 5.60
N LEU A 79 -7.28 3.71 5.20
CA LEU A 79 -7.59 3.99 3.80
C LEU A 79 -6.33 4.36 3.02
N SER A 80 -5.46 5.18 3.60
CA SER A 80 -4.14 5.50 3.03
C SER A 80 -3.33 4.22 2.80
N THR A 81 -3.27 3.32 3.79
CA THR A 81 -2.59 2.02 3.67
C THR A 81 -3.19 1.18 2.54
N ALA A 82 -4.52 1.10 2.46
CA ALA A 82 -5.19 0.34 1.41
C ALA A 82 -4.88 0.88 0.01
N HIS A 83 -5.01 2.19 -0.20
CA HIS A 83 -4.68 2.82 -1.49
C HIS A 83 -3.21 2.67 -1.86
N ILE A 84 -2.27 2.82 -0.90
CA ILE A 84 -0.83 2.59 -1.14
C ILE A 84 -0.57 1.15 -1.60
N ASN A 85 -1.21 0.16 -0.98
CA ASN A 85 -1.04 -1.25 -1.39
C ASN A 85 -1.62 -1.52 -2.79
N ILE A 86 -2.76 -0.93 -3.14
CA ILE A 86 -3.31 -1.00 -4.51
C ILE A 86 -2.35 -0.32 -5.50
N ALA A 87 -1.78 0.83 -5.14
CA ALA A 87 -0.84 1.56 -5.97
C ALA A 87 0.42 0.72 -6.26
N ARG A 88 1.03 0.13 -5.23
CA ARG A 88 2.22 -0.75 -5.36
C ARG A 88 1.94 -2.01 -6.18
N LYS A 89 0.77 -2.64 -5.99
CA LYS A 89 0.32 -3.77 -6.83
C LYS A 89 0.14 -3.35 -8.29
N SER A 90 -0.37 -2.14 -8.52
CA SER A 90 -0.51 -1.57 -9.86
C SER A 90 0.86 -1.26 -10.49
N GLU A 91 1.82 -0.77 -9.72
CA GLU A 91 3.19 -0.56 -10.18
C GLU A 91 3.88 -1.89 -10.54
N ALA A 92 3.78 -2.89 -9.67
CA ALA A 92 4.35 -4.22 -9.89
C ALA A 92 3.78 -4.90 -11.15
N SER A 93 2.53 -4.60 -11.51
CA SER A 93 1.90 -5.06 -12.75
C SER A 93 2.16 -4.14 -13.96
N GLY A 94 2.97 -3.10 -13.81
CA GLY A 94 3.31 -2.13 -14.86
C GLY A 94 2.26 -1.05 -15.11
N ASN A 95 1.12 -1.08 -14.41
CA ASN A 95 0.04 -0.10 -14.51
C ASN A 95 0.34 1.17 -13.68
N ARG A 96 1.32 1.95 -14.15
CA ARG A 96 1.74 3.22 -13.51
C ARG A 96 0.63 4.26 -13.48
N ALA A 97 -0.26 4.29 -14.47
CA ALA A 97 -1.38 5.23 -14.51
C ALA A 97 -2.34 5.00 -13.33
N ASN A 98 -2.67 3.74 -13.03
CA ASN A 98 -3.48 3.42 -11.86
C ASN A 98 -2.73 3.69 -10.55
N ALA A 99 -1.43 3.38 -10.48
CA ALA A 99 -0.63 3.68 -9.29
C ALA A 99 -0.66 5.18 -8.93
N ILE A 100 -0.44 6.05 -9.91
CA ILE A 100 -0.53 7.52 -9.75
C ILE A 100 -1.92 7.93 -9.26
N LYS A 101 -2.99 7.36 -9.84
CA LYS A 101 -4.38 7.65 -9.44
C LYS A 101 -4.62 7.29 -7.96
N GLU A 102 -4.15 6.12 -7.53
CA GLU A 102 -4.33 5.66 -6.15
C GLU A 102 -3.50 6.50 -5.15
N TYR A 103 -2.26 6.88 -5.47
CA TYR A 103 -1.50 7.81 -4.63
C TYR A 103 -2.16 9.19 -4.53
N LYS A 104 -2.77 9.69 -5.61
CA LYS A 104 -3.55 10.94 -5.57
C LYS A 104 -4.76 10.84 -4.64
N LYS A 105 -5.41 9.68 -4.55
CA LYS A 105 -6.49 9.45 -3.57
C LYS A 105 -5.98 9.48 -2.14
N VAL A 106 -4.81 8.92 -1.86
CA VAL A 106 -4.16 9.03 -0.53
C VAL A 106 -3.97 10.50 -0.17
N LEU A 107 -3.40 11.30 -1.06
CA LEU A 107 -3.13 12.71 -0.78
C LEU A 107 -4.39 13.58 -0.67
N ALA A 108 -5.51 13.14 -1.23
CA ALA A 108 -6.81 13.80 -1.05
C ALA A 108 -7.36 13.61 0.38
N ILE A 109 -7.05 12.50 1.06
CA ILE A 109 -7.52 12.20 2.43
C ILE A 109 -6.44 12.44 3.50
N ASP A 110 -5.17 12.30 3.14
CA ASP A 110 -3.99 12.48 3.96
C ASP A 110 -2.92 13.28 3.18
N PRO A 111 -3.06 14.61 3.08
CA PRO A 111 -2.13 15.44 2.29
C PRO A 111 -0.67 15.41 2.77
N LYS A 112 -0.43 14.97 4.00
CA LYS A 112 0.91 14.89 4.61
C LYS A 112 1.51 13.48 4.55
N ASN A 113 0.86 12.54 3.87
CA ASN A 113 1.36 11.17 3.75
C ASN A 113 2.70 11.14 2.99
N ASN A 114 3.80 10.96 3.72
CA ASN A 114 5.13 10.99 3.10
C ASN A 114 5.34 9.87 2.08
N THR A 115 4.79 8.68 2.31
CA THR A 115 4.88 7.57 1.34
C THR A 115 4.20 7.95 0.02
N ALA A 116 2.94 8.39 0.06
CA ALA A 116 2.24 8.75 -1.18
C ALA A 116 2.86 9.97 -1.88
N ARG A 117 3.35 10.97 -1.13
CA ARG A 117 4.08 12.11 -1.71
C ARG A 117 5.34 11.67 -2.42
N TYR A 118 6.16 10.85 -1.77
CA TYR A 118 7.42 10.34 -2.32
C TYR A 118 7.18 9.53 -3.59
N GLU A 119 6.35 8.47 -3.50
CA GLU A 119 6.13 7.51 -4.59
C GLU A 119 5.45 8.19 -5.79
N LEU A 120 4.54 9.14 -5.56
CA LEU A 120 3.91 9.92 -6.63
C LEU A 120 4.93 10.77 -7.39
N LEU A 121 5.80 11.50 -6.68
CA LEU A 121 6.84 12.32 -7.28
C LEU A 121 7.81 11.48 -8.11
N VAL A 122 8.22 10.32 -7.60
CA VAL A 122 9.08 9.37 -8.33
C VAL A 122 8.37 8.88 -9.60
N LEU A 123 7.11 8.46 -9.52
CA LEU A 123 6.37 7.96 -10.68
C LEU A 123 6.13 9.04 -11.75
N GLU A 124 5.77 10.26 -11.35
CA GLU A 124 5.60 11.38 -12.28
C GLU A 124 6.95 11.78 -12.92
N GLY A 125 8.05 11.77 -12.14
CA GLY A 125 9.41 11.94 -12.65
C GLY A 125 9.81 10.87 -13.67
N LEU A 126 9.48 9.59 -13.41
CA LEU A 126 9.76 8.49 -14.32
C LEU A 126 9.02 8.61 -15.66
N LEU A 127 7.79 9.16 -15.66
CA LEU A 127 7.04 9.43 -16.90
C LEU A 127 7.75 10.48 -17.76
N LEU A 128 8.25 11.54 -17.12
CA LEU A 128 8.99 12.61 -17.79
C LEU A 128 10.38 12.15 -18.26
N TYR A 129 11.08 11.37 -17.44
CA TYR A 129 12.34 10.72 -17.81
C TYR A 129 12.17 9.82 -19.05
N LYS A 130 11.05 9.07 -19.11
CA LYS A 130 10.72 8.25 -20.28
C LYS A 130 10.51 9.10 -21.53
N LYS A 131 9.82 10.24 -21.42
CA LYS A 131 9.61 11.20 -22.53
C LYS A 131 10.93 11.72 -23.10
N GLY A 132 11.93 11.99 -22.25
CA GLY A 132 13.33 12.15 -22.66
C GLY A 132 13.70 13.44 -23.42
N SER A 133 12.74 14.30 -23.76
CA SER A 133 13.07 15.65 -24.24
C SER A 133 13.83 16.44 -23.16
N LYS A 134 14.76 17.33 -23.53
CA LYS A 134 15.55 18.10 -22.56
C LYS A 134 14.71 18.80 -21.48
N THR A 135 13.59 19.44 -21.87
CA THR A 135 12.65 20.05 -20.92
C THR A 135 12.05 19.02 -19.97
N ALA A 136 11.53 17.91 -20.49
CA ALA A 136 11.00 16.84 -19.64
C ALA A 136 12.07 16.24 -18.69
N LEU A 137 13.33 16.18 -19.10
CA LEU A 137 14.40 15.71 -18.22
C LEU A 137 14.70 16.70 -17.10
N TRP A 138 14.63 18.00 -17.36
CA TRP A 138 14.68 19.02 -16.30
C TRP A 138 13.50 18.90 -15.34
N ASP A 139 12.28 18.78 -15.87
CA ASP A 139 11.07 18.59 -15.06
C ASP A 139 11.16 17.30 -14.22
N ALA A 140 11.74 16.22 -14.79
CA ALA A 140 11.97 14.98 -14.08
C ALA A 140 12.97 15.16 -12.93
N ILE A 141 14.10 15.83 -13.16
CA ILE A 141 15.09 16.17 -12.12
C ILE A 141 14.41 16.95 -10.98
N GLU A 142 13.59 17.95 -11.30
CA GLU A 142 12.87 18.72 -10.28
C GLU A 142 11.95 17.85 -9.42
N LEU A 143 11.19 16.93 -10.02
CA LEU A 143 10.33 16.01 -9.28
C LEU A 143 11.13 15.03 -8.42
N PHE A 144 12.24 14.49 -8.94
CA PHE A 144 13.11 13.63 -8.15
C PHE A 144 13.79 14.39 -7.00
N SER A 145 14.20 15.65 -7.19
CA SER A 145 14.71 16.49 -6.11
C SER A 145 13.65 16.75 -5.03
N LYS A 146 12.39 16.99 -5.42
CA LYS A 146 11.29 17.07 -4.45
C LYS A 146 11.09 15.74 -3.71
N ALA A 147 11.23 14.60 -4.40
CA ALA A 147 11.12 13.29 -3.77
C ALA A 147 12.25 13.05 -2.74
N SER A 148 13.50 13.38 -3.06
CA SER A 148 14.63 13.23 -2.13
C SER A 148 14.49 14.15 -0.90
N MET A 149 13.81 15.29 -1.02
CA MET A 149 13.47 16.13 0.14
C MET A 149 12.40 15.49 1.04
N VAL A 150 11.49 14.68 0.50
CA VAL A 150 10.47 13.95 1.27
C VAL A 150 11.07 12.75 2.00
N ASN A 151 12.01 12.04 1.36
CA ASN A 151 12.71 10.91 1.95
C ASN A 151 14.22 11.01 1.66
N GLN A 152 14.98 11.59 2.61
CA GLN A 152 16.40 11.89 2.43
C GLN A 152 17.30 10.65 2.53
N GLU A 153 16.81 9.60 3.19
CA GLU A 153 17.56 8.34 3.38
C GLU A 153 17.42 7.39 2.20
N ASP A 154 16.46 7.61 1.29
CA ASP A 154 16.22 6.75 0.14
C ASP A 154 16.96 7.28 -1.11
N GLY A 155 17.83 6.43 -1.66
CA GLY A 155 18.71 6.74 -2.77
C GLY A 155 18.05 6.65 -4.14
N VAL A 156 16.80 6.18 -4.25
CA VAL A 156 16.15 5.96 -5.56
C VAL A 156 15.91 7.29 -6.29
N ALA A 157 15.48 8.32 -5.58
CA ALA A 157 15.31 9.65 -6.18
C ALA A 157 16.63 10.20 -6.74
N SER A 158 17.71 10.15 -5.96
CA SER A 158 19.05 10.58 -6.39
C SER A 158 19.61 9.75 -7.54
N TYR A 159 19.33 8.45 -7.56
CA TYR A 159 19.66 7.57 -8.69
C TYR A 159 19.02 8.10 -9.97
N TRP A 160 17.73 8.44 -9.93
CA TRP A 160 17.02 8.93 -11.10
C TRP A 160 17.40 10.37 -11.49
N ILE A 161 17.87 11.20 -10.56
CA ILE A 161 18.52 12.49 -10.88
C ILE A 161 19.77 12.22 -11.74
N ALA A 162 20.63 11.30 -11.33
CA ALA A 162 21.83 10.94 -12.07
C ALA A 162 21.50 10.40 -13.48
N LYS A 163 20.55 9.46 -13.59
CA LYS A 163 20.06 8.95 -14.90
C LYS A 163 19.54 10.08 -15.78
N SER A 164 18.84 11.05 -15.19
CA SER A 164 18.28 12.18 -15.93
C SER A 164 19.36 13.13 -16.44
N TYR A 165 20.41 13.40 -15.65
CA TYR A 165 21.58 14.14 -16.13
C TYR A 165 22.29 13.41 -17.28
N GLU A 166 22.59 12.11 -17.13
CA GLU A 166 23.21 11.30 -18.19
C GLU A 166 22.43 11.36 -19.50
N LYS A 167 21.10 11.23 -19.43
CA LYS A 167 20.23 11.22 -20.59
C LYS A 167 20.07 12.60 -21.23
N LYS A 168 20.14 13.67 -20.42
CA LYS A 168 19.99 15.07 -20.87
C LYS A 168 21.24 15.53 -21.61
N ASP A 169 22.39 15.34 -20.97
CA ASP A 169 23.70 15.71 -21.48
C ASP A 169 24.78 14.88 -20.78
N ASN A 170 25.39 13.96 -21.52
CA ASN A 170 26.41 13.08 -20.96
C ASN A 170 27.77 13.78 -20.73
N LYS A 171 27.89 15.08 -21.06
CA LYS A 171 29.10 15.89 -20.84
C LYS A 171 29.11 16.60 -19.48
N ASP A 172 27.97 16.67 -18.79
CA ASP A 172 27.87 17.20 -17.43
C ASP A 172 28.41 16.17 -16.41
N HIS A 173 29.66 15.75 -16.59
CA HIS A 173 30.24 14.60 -15.87
C HIS A 173 30.22 14.78 -14.35
N ASP A 174 30.47 16.00 -13.86
CA ASP A 174 30.50 16.29 -12.42
C ASP A 174 29.12 16.11 -11.79
N LEU A 175 28.07 16.70 -12.37
CA LEU A 175 26.69 16.54 -11.88
C LEU A 175 26.23 15.07 -11.91
N ILE A 176 26.62 14.32 -12.93
CA ILE A 176 26.31 12.88 -13.04
C ILE A 176 26.99 12.11 -11.90
N ILE A 177 28.29 12.33 -11.69
CA ILE A 177 29.08 11.63 -10.67
C ILE A 177 28.54 11.97 -9.28
N GLU A 178 28.35 13.26 -8.96
CA GLU A 178 27.84 13.73 -7.68
C GLU A 178 26.47 13.12 -7.34
N ALA A 179 25.55 13.09 -8.30
CA ALA A 179 24.22 12.51 -8.09
C ALA A 179 24.26 11.00 -7.84
N TYR A 180 25.15 10.25 -8.50
CA TYR A 180 25.35 8.83 -8.18
C TYR A 180 26.00 8.61 -6.83
N GLU A 181 26.95 9.47 -6.42
CA GLU A 181 27.55 9.38 -5.09
C GLU A 181 26.53 9.63 -4.00
N ASP A 182 25.69 10.65 -4.16
CA ASP A 182 24.57 10.92 -3.26
C ASP A 182 23.61 9.72 -3.18
N SER A 183 23.29 9.09 -4.31
CA SER A 183 22.47 7.87 -4.34
C SER A 183 23.11 6.68 -3.63
N LEU A 184 24.41 6.46 -3.83
CA LEU A 184 25.17 5.34 -3.27
C LEU A 184 25.44 5.48 -1.77
N ASN A 185 25.41 6.70 -1.25
CA ASN A 185 25.51 6.99 0.19
C ASN A 185 24.19 6.78 0.95
N LYS A 186 23.11 6.43 0.24
CA LYS A 186 21.75 6.27 0.77
C LYS A 186 21.27 4.82 0.66
N ILE A 187 20.09 4.53 1.24
CA ILE A 187 19.43 3.23 1.12
C ILE A 187 18.98 3.06 -0.33
N LEU A 188 19.54 2.06 -1.00
CA LEU A 188 19.28 1.79 -2.41
C LEU A 188 19.10 0.29 -2.65
N PRO A 189 18.10 -0.14 -3.46
CA PRO A 189 17.99 -1.54 -3.88
C PRO A 189 19.26 -2.02 -4.57
N GLU A 190 19.68 -3.27 -4.29
CA GLU A 190 20.98 -3.78 -4.75
C GLU A 190 21.16 -3.69 -6.26
N GLN A 191 20.10 -3.99 -7.03
CA GLN A 191 20.14 -3.86 -8.49
C GLN A 191 20.47 -2.43 -8.94
N LEU A 192 19.90 -1.42 -8.29
CA LEU A 192 20.17 -0.01 -8.60
C LEU A 192 21.55 0.41 -8.10
N ARG A 193 22.02 -0.15 -6.97
CA ARG A 193 23.38 0.09 -6.46
C ARG A 193 24.43 -0.37 -7.45
N LEU A 194 24.30 -1.57 -7.99
CA LEU A 194 25.22 -2.11 -9.00
C LEU A 194 25.22 -1.26 -10.28
N ASP A 195 24.03 -0.86 -10.75
CA ASP A 195 23.91 0.02 -11.93
C ASP A 195 24.53 1.40 -11.67
N ALA A 196 24.28 2.00 -10.51
CA ALA A 196 24.83 3.29 -10.10
C ALA A 196 26.36 3.25 -10.02
N GLN A 197 26.95 2.19 -9.43
CA GLN A 197 28.39 2.01 -9.38
C GLN A 197 29.01 1.91 -10.77
N ALA A 198 28.41 1.10 -11.65
CA ALA A 198 28.87 0.93 -13.03
C ALA A 198 28.78 2.24 -13.81
N SER A 199 27.64 2.93 -13.72
CA SER A 199 27.38 4.19 -14.41
C SER A 199 28.30 5.32 -13.90
N LYS A 200 28.50 5.44 -12.58
CA LYS A 200 29.47 6.37 -11.99
C LYS A 200 30.88 6.12 -12.52
N LYS A 201 31.32 4.86 -12.55
CA LYS A 201 32.64 4.49 -13.08
C LYS A 201 32.80 4.87 -14.55
N ALA A 202 31.75 4.68 -15.35
CA ALA A 202 31.74 5.09 -16.75
C ALA A 202 31.83 6.62 -16.90
N ALA A 203 31.05 7.38 -16.11
CA ALA A 203 31.11 8.84 -16.10
C ALA A 203 32.50 9.36 -15.71
N PHE A 204 33.13 8.78 -14.68
CA PHE A 204 34.49 9.13 -14.27
C PHE A 204 35.53 8.86 -15.36
N LYS A 205 35.42 7.71 -16.05
CA LYS A 205 36.30 7.39 -17.19
C LYS A 205 36.14 8.42 -18.31
N ASN A 206 34.91 8.77 -18.66
CA ASN A 206 34.62 9.74 -19.72
C ASN A 206 35.17 11.12 -19.36
N LYS A 207 34.98 11.58 -18.11
CA LYS A 207 35.58 12.82 -17.59
C LYS A 207 37.09 12.82 -17.77
N LYS A 208 37.77 11.77 -17.32
CA LYS A 208 39.24 11.65 -17.45
C LYS A 208 39.70 11.74 -18.92
N THR A 209 38.98 11.06 -19.83
CA THR A 209 39.28 11.13 -21.26
C THR A 209 39.08 12.54 -21.82
N PHE A 210 37.96 13.20 -21.47
CA PHE A 210 37.69 14.57 -21.87
C PHE A 210 38.78 15.53 -21.36
N ASP A 211 39.10 15.48 -20.06
CA ASP A 211 40.13 16.32 -19.45
C ASP A 211 41.51 16.07 -20.05
N SER A 212 41.83 14.83 -20.44
CA SER A 212 43.12 14.51 -21.08
C SER A 212 43.24 14.99 -22.52
N PHE A 213 42.12 15.16 -23.23
CA PHE A 213 42.10 15.65 -24.60
C PHE A 213 42.35 17.17 -24.66
N TRP A 214 41.95 17.91 -23.63
CA TRP A 214 42.09 19.36 -23.55
C TRP A 214 43.31 19.82 -22.73
N LYS A 215 44.23 18.92 -22.41
CA LYS A 215 45.55 19.22 -21.85
C LYS A 215 46.57 19.39 -22.97
#